data_AF-A0A7C5GB98-F1
#
_entry.id   AF-A0A7C5GB98-F1
#
_cell.length_a   1.000
_cell.length_b   1.000
_cell.length_c   1.000
_cell.angle_alpha   90.00
_cell.angle_beta   90.00
_cell.angle_gamma   90.00
#
_symmetry.space_group_name_H-M   'P 1'
#
loop_
_entity.id
_entity.type
_entity.pdbx_description
1 polymer ?
#
loop_
_entity_poly.entity_id
_entity_poly.type
_entity_poly.pdbx_seq_one_letter_code
_entity_poly.pdbx_strand_id
1 'polypeptide(L)' 'HRGMFSRIGAPADKVEELRVKHGIYMVGDSRMNIAGLNEETVTVLAEAIADVGL' A
#
# COMPACT_ATOMS: atom_id res chain seq x y z
N HIS A 1 -3.58 -4.64 -18.45
CA HIS A 1 -2.15 -4.28 -18.59
C HIS A 1 -1.45 -4.70 -17.30
N ARG A 2 -0.59 -5.72 -17.30
CA ARG A 2 0.15 -6.15 -16.09
C ARG A 2 1.47 -5.37 -16.05
N GLY A 3 1.41 -4.15 -15.52
CA GLY A 3 2.59 -3.30 -15.32
C GLY A 3 3.11 -3.39 -13.89
N MET A 4 4.16 -2.62 -13.59
CA MET A 4 4.77 -2.56 -12.26
C MET A 4 3.90 -1.86 -11.21
N PHE A 5 2.76 -1.29 -11.58
CA PHE A 5 1.88 -0.54 -10.69
C PHE A 5 0.51 -1.19 -10.55
N SER A 6 0.01 -1.23 -9.32
CA SER A 6 -1.36 -1.65 -8.98
C SER A 6 -2.05 -0.56 -8.17
N ARG A 7 -3.37 -0.44 -8.31
CA ARG A 7 -4.22 0.36 -7.41
C ARG A 7 -4.93 -0.58 -6.47
N ILE A 8 -4.76 -0.35 -5.16
CA ILE A 8 -5.40 -1.18 -4.13
C ILE A 8 -6.82 -0.72 -3.79
N GLY A 9 -7.26 0.43 -4.31
CA GLY A 9 -8.61 0.95 -4.08
C GLY A 9 -8.81 1.59 -2.71
N ALA A 10 -7.71 1.91 -2.01
CA ALA A 10 -7.76 2.54 -0.71
C ALA A 10 -8.31 3.98 -0.82
N PRO A 11 -9.26 4.38 0.04
CA PRO A 11 -9.68 5.77 0.14
C PRO A 11 -8.53 6.65 0.67
N ALA A 12 -8.58 7.96 0.41
CA ALA A 12 -7.46 8.88 0.65
C ALA A 12 -7.06 8.98 2.13
N ASP A 13 -8.00 8.84 3.06
CA ASP A 13 -7.75 8.80 4.50
C ASP A 13 -6.95 7.55 4.90
N LYS A 14 -7.21 6.39 4.29
CA LYS A 14 -6.45 5.15 4.50
C LYS A 14 -5.06 5.19 3.89
N VAL A 15 -4.90 5.86 2.75
CA VAL A 15 -3.58 6.14 2.17
C VAL A 15 -2.73 6.96 3.15
N GLU A 16 -3.32 7.98 3.76
CA GLU A 16 -2.65 8.82 4.74
C GLU A 16 -2.36 8.05 6.05
N GLU A 17 -3.29 7.20 6.49
CA GLU A 17 -3.10 6.36 7.68
C GLU A 17 -1.93 5.38 7.51
N LEU A 18 -1.81 4.72 6.35
CA LEU A 18 -0.67 3.86 5.99
C LEU A 18 0.65 4.62 6.01
N ARG A 19 0.65 5.89 5.58
CA ARG A 19 1.85 6.74 5.61
C ARG A 19 2.25 7.11 7.04
N VAL A 20 1.30 7.57 7.85
CA VAL A 20 1.58 8.09 9.20
C VAL A 20 1.88 6.97 10.21
N LYS A 21 1.13 5.87 10.17
CA LYS A 21 1.29 4.76 11.13
C LYS A 21 2.38 3.77 10.74
N HIS A 22 2.46 3.45 9.45
CA HIS A 22 3.29 2.33 8.96
C HIS A 22 4.46 2.79 8.09
N GLY A 23 4.57 4.09 7.78
CA GLY A 23 5.62 4.63 6.91
C GLY A 23 5.52 4.13 5.46
N ILE A 24 4.34 3.68 5.03
CA ILE A 24 4.12 3.16 3.68
C ILE A 24 3.68 4.30 2.77
N TYR A 25 4.50 4.61 1.77
CA TYR A 25 4.26 5.72 0.84
C TYR A 25 3.67 5.21 -0.48
N MET A 26 2.53 5.77 -0.87
CA MET A 26 1.87 5.50 -2.14
C MET A 26 1.30 6.78 -2.75
N VAL A 27 0.90 6.72 -4.02
CA VAL A 27 0.24 7.85 -4.67
C VAL A 27 -1.17 7.99 -4.08
N GLY A 28 -1.68 9.22 -3.94
CA GLY A 28 -2.98 9.51 -3.29
C GLY A 28 -4.20 8.81 -3.91
N ASP A 29 -4.07 8.24 -5.11
CA ASP A 29 -5.07 7.39 -5.76
C ASP A 29 -4.91 5.89 -5.41
N SER A 30 -4.17 5.57 -4.34
CA SER A 30 -3.78 4.24 -3.88
C SER A 30 -2.90 3.43 -4.83
N ARG A 31 -2.24 4.09 -5.80
CA ARG A 31 -1.35 3.40 -6.73
C ARG A 31 0.02 3.14 -6.08
N MET A 32 0.43 1.88 -6.09
CA MET A 32 1.73 1.43 -5.56
C MET A 32 2.55 0.65 -6.59
N ASN A 33 3.88 0.67 -6.43
CA ASN A 33 4.80 -0.13 -7.23
C ASN A 33 4.94 -1.53 -6.61
N ILE A 34 4.54 -2.56 -7.35
CA ILE A 34 4.62 -3.97 -6.92
C ILE A 34 6.03 -4.53 -7.12
N ALA A 35 6.80 -4.01 -8.07
CA ALA A 35 8.17 -4.47 -8.34
C ALA A 35 9.17 -4.11 -7.22
N GLY A 36 8.80 -3.18 -6.32
CA GLY A 36 9.58 -2.83 -5.14
C GLY A 36 9.34 -3.73 -3.92
N LEU A 37 8.37 -4.66 -4.00
CA LEU A 37 8.07 -5.60 -2.92
C LEU A 37 8.91 -6.87 -3.03
N ASN A 38 9.22 -7.47 -1.89
CA ASN A 38 9.86 -8.78 -1.77
C ASN A 38 9.08 -9.63 -0.74
N GLU A 39 9.52 -10.86 -0.51
CA GLU A 39 8.82 -11.80 0.40
C GLU A 39 8.69 -11.28 1.84
N GLU A 40 9.62 -10.45 2.31
CA GLU A 40 9.56 -9.87 3.64
C GLU A 40 8.62 -8.66 3.67
N THR A 41 8.80 -7.72 2.73
CA THR A 41 8.05 -6.46 2.70
C THR A 41 6.59 -6.64 2.27
N VAL A 42 6.27 -7.71 1.53
CA VAL A 42 4.87 -8.04 1.18
C VAL A 42 4.06 -8.41 2.42
N THR A 43 4.67 -9.08 3.40
CA THR A 43 4.00 -9.45 4.66
C THR A 43 3.72 -8.20 5.50
N VAL A 44 4.72 -7.32 5.66
CA VAL A 44 4.57 -6.04 6.36
C VAL A 44 3.48 -5.18 5.73
N LEU A 45 3.44 -5.11 4.40
CA LEU A 45 2.39 -4.40 3.68
C LEU A 45 1.01 -4.99 3.95
N ALA A 46 0.86 -6.32 3.92
CA ALA A 46 -0.42 -6.98 4.14
C ALA A 46 -0.95 -6.73 5.56
N GLU A 47 -0.08 -6.80 6.57
CA GLU A 47 -0.43 -6.49 7.96
C GLU A 47 -0.85 -5.03 8.13
N ALA A 48 -0.13 -4.09 7.50
CA ALA A 48 -0.49 -2.67 7.53
C ALA A 48 -1.84 -2.38 6.85
N ILE A 49 -2.13 -3.02 5.72
CA ILE A 49 -3.43 -2.92 5.03
C ILE A 49 -4.55 -3.40 5.95
N ALA A 50 -4.37 -4.55 6.59
CA ALA A 50 -5.37 -5.09 7.52
C ALA A 50 -5.56 -4.19 8.76
N ASP A 51 -4.49 -3.63 9.32
CA ASP A 51 -4.52 -2.74 10.48
C ASP A 51 -5.32 -1.46 10.22
N VAL A 52 -5.22 -0.90 9.01
CA VAL A 52 -6.02 0.27 8.63
C VAL A 52 -7.44 -0.09 8.19
N GLY A 53 -7.83 -1.37 8.19
CA GLY A 53 -9.18 -1.82 7.88
C GLY A 53 -9.53 -1.83 6.39
N LEU A 54 -8.55 -2.17 5.54
CA LEU A 54 -8.73 -2.43 4.10
C LEU A 54 -8.86 -3.93 3.80
#